data_AF-A0A6P8KUF5-F1
#
_entry.id   AF-A0A6P8KUF5-F1
#
_cell.length_a   1.000
_cell.length_b   1.000
_cell.length_c   1.000
_cell.angle_alpha   90.00
_cell.angle_beta   90.00
_cell.angle_gamma   90.00
#
_symmetry.space_group_name_H-M   'P 1'
#
loop_
_entity.id
_entity.type
_entity.pdbx_description
1 polymer ?
#
loop_
_entity_poly.entity_id
_entity_poly.type
_entity_poly.pdbx_seq_one_letter_code
_entity_poly.pdbx_strand_id
1 'polypeptide(L)'
;MASNKDRKKTKKANNVDENSEPQLLFQEVIEETDVLDLNLYSDINDDFFNEANRVVQFLMEAKRHFEASRIKRYSDIIFNLHRRYVEEVNDNEVLRPQILSSEKKLRLALELTSTSEEAMQKLRDLLGDAWKESDASALREQLVQEKLQEVLIKCEGLGDRNSGTTDDTA
;
A
#
# COMPACT_ATOMS: atom_id res chain seq x y z
N MET A 1 -43.80 -58.00 53.45
CA MET A 1 -43.32 -57.25 52.27
C MET A 1 -41.96 -57.79 51.87
N ALA A 2 -41.76 -57.90 50.56
CA ALA A 2 -40.55 -58.22 49.78
C ALA A 2 -39.20 -57.79 50.42
N SER A 3 -38.03 -58.35 50.13
CA SER A 3 -37.52 -59.45 49.29
C SER A 3 -35.98 -59.34 49.37
N ASN A 4 -35.25 -60.48 49.45
CA ASN A 4 -33.96 -60.81 48.79
C ASN A 4 -32.80 -59.78 48.74
N LYS A 5 -31.50 -60.10 48.78
CA LYS A 5 -30.76 -61.37 48.62
C LYS A 5 -29.24 -61.13 48.81
N ASP A 6 -28.58 -62.18 49.28
CA ASP A 6 -27.32 -62.78 48.78
C ASP A 6 -26.02 -61.98 48.49
N ARG A 7 -24.96 -62.44 49.17
CA ARG A 7 -23.62 -62.87 48.68
C ARG A 7 -22.65 -61.84 48.08
N LYS A 8 -21.41 -61.79 48.62
CA LYS A 8 -20.25 -62.50 48.02
C LYS A 8 -18.95 -62.41 48.85
N LYS A 9 -18.30 -63.58 48.97
CA LYS A 9 -16.91 -63.79 49.40
C LYS A 9 -15.93 -63.19 48.38
N THR A 10 -14.94 -62.44 48.86
CA THR A 10 -13.71 -62.08 48.14
C THR A 10 -12.63 -63.11 48.43
N LYS A 11 -12.16 -63.82 47.39
CA LYS A 11 -10.86 -64.50 47.38
C LYS A 11 -10.15 -64.19 46.05
N LYS A 12 -8.88 -63.82 46.20
CA LYS A 12 -7.87 -63.40 45.21
C LYS A 12 -7.72 -64.37 44.04
N ALA A 13 -7.31 -63.82 42.89
CA ALA A 13 -6.36 -64.45 42.00
C ALA A 13 -5.46 -63.38 41.36
N ASN A 14 -4.15 -63.61 41.45
CA ASN A 14 -3.04 -62.82 40.93
C ASN A 14 -2.90 -62.94 39.41
N ASN A 15 -2.24 -61.94 38.84
CA ASN A 15 -1.32 -61.97 37.69
C ASN A 15 -1.84 -62.51 36.35
N VAL A 16 -2.05 -61.59 35.40
CA VAL A 16 -1.78 -61.83 33.97
C VAL A 16 -1.28 -60.52 33.33
N ASP A 17 -0.04 -60.58 32.84
CA ASP A 17 0.62 -59.79 31.80
C ASP A 17 0.65 -58.24 31.87
N GLU A 18 1.68 -57.73 32.54
CA GLU A 18 2.39 -56.54 32.07
C GLU A 18 3.04 -56.86 30.72
N ASN A 19 2.25 -56.78 29.64
CA ASN A 19 2.81 -56.61 28.30
C ASN A 19 3.58 -55.30 28.33
N SER A 20 4.90 -55.40 28.33
CA SER A 20 5.83 -54.30 28.14
C SER A 20 5.50 -53.60 26.82
N GLU A 21 4.64 -52.60 26.89
CA GLU A 21 4.52 -51.60 25.85
C GLU A 21 5.93 -51.04 25.60
N PRO A 22 6.39 -50.94 24.35
CA PRO A 22 7.65 -50.27 24.07
C PRO A 22 7.50 -48.84 24.56
N GLN A 23 8.08 -48.56 25.73
CA GLN A 23 8.18 -47.21 26.26
C GLN A 23 8.92 -46.39 25.21
N LEU A 24 8.23 -45.38 24.69
CA LEU A 24 8.82 -44.34 23.87
C LEU A 24 10.03 -43.78 24.64
N LEU A 25 11.23 -44.19 24.24
CA LEU A 25 12.41 -43.39 24.48
C LEU A 25 12.34 -42.21 23.50
N PHE A 26 11.42 -41.29 23.76
CA PHE A 26 11.59 -39.91 23.29
C PHE A 26 12.89 -39.45 23.94
N GLN A 27 13.97 -39.41 23.18
CA GLN A 27 15.10 -38.58 23.55
C GLN A 27 14.53 -37.17 23.54
N GLU A 28 14.27 -36.62 24.72
CA GLU A 28 13.82 -35.25 24.91
C GLU A 28 14.98 -34.34 24.49
N VAL A 29 15.20 -34.22 23.18
CA VAL A 29 15.96 -33.12 22.61
C VAL A 29 14.99 -31.96 22.71
N ILE A 30 14.96 -31.35 23.89
CA ILE A 30 14.33 -30.05 24.08
C ILE A 30 15.18 -29.11 23.25
N GLU A 31 14.79 -28.90 22.00
CA GLU A 31 15.22 -27.70 21.29
C GLU A 31 14.70 -26.53 22.14
N GLU A 32 15.61 -25.81 22.78
CA GLU A 32 15.35 -24.60 23.58
C GLU A 32 14.81 -23.43 22.75
N THR A 33 14.27 -23.68 21.56
CA THR A 33 13.71 -22.65 20.68
C THR A 33 12.35 -22.26 21.24
N ASP A 34 12.25 -21.03 21.76
CA ASP A 34 10.97 -20.48 22.19
C ASP A 34 10.00 -20.48 21.01
N VAL A 35 8.74 -20.85 21.26
CA VAL A 35 7.69 -20.91 20.24
C VAL A 35 7.48 -19.53 19.60
N LEU A 36 7.82 -18.45 20.32
CA LEU A 36 7.80 -17.07 19.80
C LEU A 36 8.90 -16.76 18.78
N ASP A 37 10.03 -17.47 18.86
CA ASP A 37 11.19 -17.25 17.98
C ASP A 37 11.12 -18.11 16.72
N LEU A 38 10.10 -18.97 16.60
CA LEU A 38 9.90 -19.84 15.45
C LEU A 38 9.59 -19.00 14.20
N ASN A 39 10.46 -19.12 13.19
CA ASN A 39 10.20 -18.55 11.89
C ASN A 39 9.28 -19.48 11.09
N LEU A 40 8.00 -19.11 11.04
CA LEU A 40 6.97 -19.85 10.30
C LEU A 40 7.28 -20.04 8.82
N TYR A 41 8.20 -19.27 8.22
CA TYR A 41 8.58 -19.40 6.82
C TYR A 41 9.69 -20.44 6.59
N SER A 42 10.69 -20.49 7.49
CA SER A 42 11.88 -21.36 7.31
C SER A 42 11.83 -22.64 8.13
N ASP A 43 11.18 -22.61 9.28
CA ASP A 43 11.31 -23.66 10.29
C ASP A 43 10.22 -24.72 10.14
N ILE A 44 9.06 -24.34 9.59
CA ILE A 44 7.96 -25.26 9.25
C ILE A 44 8.17 -25.76 7.79
N ASN A 45 9.34 -26.34 7.54
CA ASN A 45 9.75 -26.79 6.21
C ASN A 45 9.36 -28.26 5.95
N ASP A 46 9.74 -28.77 4.77
CA ASP A 46 9.45 -30.16 4.38
C ASP A 46 10.04 -31.18 5.37
N ASP A 47 11.17 -30.88 6.01
CA ASP A 47 11.79 -31.76 7.00
C ASP A 47 10.94 -31.88 8.27
N PHE A 48 10.36 -30.77 8.73
CA PHE A 48 9.39 -30.78 9.84
C PHE A 48 8.18 -31.69 9.52
N PHE A 49 7.61 -31.57 8.32
CA PHE A 49 6.47 -32.41 7.92
C PHE A 49 6.86 -33.87 7.68
N ASN A 50 8.09 -34.13 7.22
CA ASN A 50 8.63 -35.48 7.09
C ASN A 50 8.77 -36.15 8.46
N GLU A 51 9.28 -35.44 9.46
CA GLU A 51 9.40 -35.95 10.82
C GLU A 51 8.01 -36.15 11.47
N ALA A 52 7.09 -35.21 11.27
CA ALA A 52 5.69 -35.37 11.72
C ALA A 52 5.03 -36.61 11.11
N ASN A 53 5.26 -36.88 9.81
CA ASN A 53 4.76 -38.08 9.14
C ASN A 53 5.43 -39.36 9.66
N ARG A 54 6.72 -39.31 10.01
CA ARG A 54 7.44 -40.42 10.63
C ARG A 54 6.87 -40.77 12.00
N VAL A 55 6.55 -39.77 12.82
CA VAL A 55 5.86 -39.96 14.11
C VAL A 55 4.49 -40.60 13.91
N VAL A 56 3.73 -40.17 12.91
CA VAL A 56 2.43 -40.79 12.57
C VAL A 56 2.60 -42.26 12.17
N GLN A 57 3.59 -42.59 11.33
CA GLN A 57 3.88 -43.96 10.92
C GLN A 57 4.26 -44.84 12.12
N PHE A 58 5.13 -44.36 12.99
CA PHE A 58 5.52 -45.05 14.22
C PHE A 58 4.30 -45.35 15.12
N LEU A 59 3.43 -44.37 15.32
CA LEU A 59 2.22 -44.56 16.13
C LEU A 59 1.22 -45.53 15.48
N MET A 60 1.17 -45.58 14.16
CA MET A 60 0.39 -46.58 13.43
C MET A 60 0.93 -48.00 13.62
N GLU A 61 2.26 -48.18 13.58
CA GLU A 61 2.94 -49.46 13.83
C GLU A 61 2.76 -49.92 15.28
N ALA A 62 2.78 -48.99 16.23
CA ALA A 62 2.50 -49.24 17.65
C ALA A 62 1.01 -49.49 17.96
N LYS A 63 0.14 -49.59 16.95
CA LYS A 63 -1.32 -49.77 17.07
C LYS A 63 -2.04 -48.64 17.83
N ARG A 64 -1.42 -47.46 17.98
CA ARG A 64 -2.00 -46.26 18.59
C ARG A 64 -2.74 -45.41 17.54
N HIS A 65 -3.73 -46.01 16.87
CA HIS A 65 -4.42 -45.41 15.72
C HIS A 65 -5.12 -44.08 16.02
N PHE A 66 -5.66 -43.92 17.23
CA PHE A 66 -6.39 -42.71 17.61
C PHE A 66 -5.48 -41.48 17.62
N GLU A 67 -4.31 -41.60 18.24
CA GLU A 67 -3.34 -40.51 18.34
C GLU A 67 -2.66 -40.24 17.01
N ALA A 68 -2.29 -41.29 16.27
CA ALA A 68 -1.76 -41.17 14.92
C ALA A 68 -2.73 -40.38 14.01
N SER A 69 -4.03 -40.68 14.08
CA SER A 69 -5.05 -39.95 13.32
C SER A 69 -5.17 -38.48 13.74
N ARG A 70 -5.04 -38.18 15.03
CA ARG A 70 -5.06 -36.78 15.52
C ARG A 70 -3.83 -36.00 15.08
N ILE A 71 -2.63 -36.56 15.27
CA ILE A 71 -1.37 -35.91 14.86
C ILE A 71 -1.37 -35.68 13.36
N LYS A 72 -1.80 -36.66 12.56
CA LYS A 72 -1.95 -36.49 11.11
C LYS A 72 -2.86 -35.33 10.76
N ARG A 73 -4.05 -35.24 11.38
CA ARG A 73 -4.97 -34.11 11.13
C ARG A 73 -4.35 -32.76 11.46
N TYR A 74 -3.64 -32.65 12.58
CA TYR A 74 -2.98 -31.40 12.94
C TYR A 74 -1.83 -31.06 11.99
N SER A 75 -1.02 -32.04 11.62
CA SER A 75 0.03 -31.90 10.61
C SER A 75 -0.55 -31.40 9.27
N ASP A 76 -1.66 -31.99 8.81
CA ASP A 76 -2.33 -31.59 7.57
C ASP A 76 -2.89 -30.16 7.66
N ILE A 77 -3.43 -29.74 8.82
CA ILE A 77 -3.91 -28.37 9.03
C ILE A 77 -2.74 -27.38 8.99
N ILE A 78 -1.66 -27.68 9.71
CA ILE A 78 -0.46 -26.84 9.76
C ILE A 78 0.16 -26.74 8.38
N PHE A 79 0.21 -27.82 7.61
CA PHE A 79 0.72 -27.83 6.23
C PHE A 79 -0.05 -26.87 5.32
N ASN A 80 -1.38 -26.93 5.36
CA ASN A 80 -2.22 -26.03 4.56
C ASN A 80 -2.08 -24.57 5.00
N LEU A 81 -1.93 -24.32 6.30
CA LEU A 81 -1.74 -22.98 6.84
C LEU A 81 -0.37 -22.42 6.42
N HIS A 82 0.69 -23.21 6.57
CA HIS A 82 2.05 -22.88 6.18
C HIS A 82 2.13 -22.54 4.70
N ARG A 83 1.56 -23.37 3.83
CA ARG A 83 1.54 -23.12 2.38
C ARG A 83 0.89 -21.78 2.04
N ARG A 84 -0.28 -21.49 2.61
CA ARG A 84 -0.97 -20.20 2.38
C ARG A 84 -0.16 -19.03 2.92
N TYR A 85 0.47 -19.19 4.07
CA TYR A 85 1.31 -18.16 4.67
C TYR A 85 2.52 -17.85 3.77
N VAL A 86 3.22 -18.87 3.28
CA VAL A 86 4.36 -18.72 2.37
C VAL A 86 3.95 -18.04 1.06
N GLU A 87 2.82 -18.45 0.47
CA GLU A 87 2.25 -17.81 -0.72
C GLU A 87 1.98 -16.31 -0.45
N GLU A 88 1.32 -15.97 0.66
CA GLU A 88 1.00 -14.59 1.04
C GLU A 88 2.26 -13.75 1.33
N VAL A 89 3.27 -14.31 2.01
CA VAL A 89 4.53 -13.62 2.29
C VAL A 89 5.27 -13.31 0.99
N ASN A 90 5.36 -14.28 0.09
CA ASN A 90 6.00 -14.08 -1.22
C ASN A 90 5.25 -13.01 -2.04
N ASP A 91 3.93 -13.04 -2.05
CA ASP A 91 3.12 -12.01 -2.72
C ASP A 91 3.33 -10.63 -2.08
N ASN A 92 3.44 -10.55 -0.75
CA ASN A 92 3.69 -9.30 -0.04
C ASN A 92 5.08 -8.73 -0.36
N GLU A 93 6.11 -9.58 -0.47
CA GLU A 93 7.45 -9.19 -0.89
C GLU A 93 7.47 -8.58 -2.30
N VAL A 94 6.59 -9.04 -3.20
CA VAL A 94 6.44 -8.48 -4.54
C VAL A 94 5.62 -7.18 -4.52
N LEU A 95 4.54 -7.13 -3.73
CA LEU A 95 3.62 -5.99 -3.70
C LEU A 95 4.22 -4.77 -2.98
N ARG A 96 5.00 -4.95 -1.91
CA ARG A 96 5.59 -3.83 -1.15
C ARG A 96 6.47 -2.91 -2.01
N PRO A 97 7.42 -3.42 -2.83
CA PRO A 97 8.18 -2.59 -3.75
C PRO A 97 7.31 -1.86 -4.77
N GLN A 98 6.26 -2.51 -5.27
CA GLN A 98 5.34 -1.89 -6.23
C GLN A 98 4.54 -0.74 -5.62
N ILE A 99 4.08 -0.91 -4.37
CA ILE A 99 3.40 0.14 -3.61
C ILE A 99 4.36 1.31 -3.39
N LEU A 100 5.58 1.06 -2.91
CA LEU A 100 6.58 2.12 -2.70
C LEU A 100 6.92 2.86 -3.99
N SER A 101 7.09 2.14 -5.10
CA SER A 101 7.31 2.74 -6.42
C SER A 101 6.11 3.60 -6.85
N SER A 102 4.88 3.12 -6.64
CA SER A 102 3.67 3.85 -7.00
C SER A 102 3.48 5.10 -6.15
N GLU A 103 3.74 5.02 -4.85
CA GLU A 103 3.73 6.16 -3.93
C GLU A 103 4.73 7.23 -4.37
N LYS A 104 5.96 6.83 -4.72
CA LYS A 104 6.98 7.75 -5.22
C LYS A 104 6.53 8.45 -6.51
N LYS A 105 5.91 7.71 -7.44
CA LYS A 105 5.35 8.28 -8.68
C LYS A 105 4.23 9.28 -8.39
N LEU A 106 3.32 8.96 -7.47
CA LEU A 106 2.23 9.86 -7.06
C LEU A 106 2.77 11.14 -6.42
N ARG A 107 3.75 11.03 -5.54
CA ARG A 107 4.39 12.20 -4.91
C ARG A 107 5.04 13.11 -5.95
N LEU A 108 5.75 12.53 -6.91
CA LEU A 108 6.37 13.30 -7.99
C LEU A 108 5.31 13.96 -8.90
N ALA A 109 4.21 13.27 -9.20
CA ALA A 109 3.10 13.84 -9.96
C ALA A 109 2.43 15.02 -9.24
N LEU A 110 2.25 14.92 -7.91
CA LEU A 110 1.72 16.01 -7.10
C LEU A 110 2.66 17.22 -7.08
N GLU A 111 3.97 17.00 -6.89
CA GLU A 111 4.97 18.07 -6.93
C GLU A 111 5.01 18.75 -8.30
N LEU A 112 4.99 17.97 -9.38
CA LEU A 112 4.98 18.49 -10.74
C LEU A 112 3.69 19.27 -11.04
N THR A 113 2.55 18.82 -10.52
CA THR A 113 1.27 19.54 -10.63
C THR A 113 1.32 20.87 -9.86
N SER A 114 1.85 20.87 -8.64
CA SER A 114 2.04 22.10 -7.84
C SER A 114 2.92 23.13 -8.57
N THR A 115 4.06 22.69 -9.12
CA THR A 115 4.95 23.58 -9.88
C THR A 115 4.30 24.11 -11.17
N SER A 116 3.49 23.28 -11.83
CA SER A 116 2.73 23.67 -13.03
C SER A 116 1.64 24.69 -12.70
N GLU A 117 0.93 24.52 -11.59
CA GLU A 117 -0.06 25.48 -11.11
C GLU A 117 0.56 26.84 -10.80
N GLU A 118 1.70 26.85 -10.09
CA GLU A 118 2.45 28.08 -9.83
C GLU A 118 2.94 28.75 -11.13
N ALA A 119 3.42 27.97 -12.10
CA ALA A 119 3.86 28.48 -13.39
C ALA A 119 2.69 29.07 -14.20
N MET A 120 1.53 28.42 -14.19
CA MET A 120 0.32 28.92 -14.82
C MET A 120 -0.18 30.20 -14.16
N GLN A 121 -0.11 30.31 -12.83
CA GLN A 121 -0.50 31.53 -12.13
C GLN A 121 0.40 32.70 -12.53
N LYS A 122 1.73 32.50 -12.55
CA LYS A 122 2.68 33.52 -13.02
C LYS A 122 2.42 33.95 -14.48
N LEU A 123 2.09 33.00 -15.35
CA LEU A 123 1.73 33.32 -16.75
C LEU A 123 0.45 34.15 -16.84
N ARG A 124 -0.57 33.86 -16.03
CA ARG A 124 -1.80 34.65 -15.98
C ARG A 124 -1.53 36.07 -15.50
N ASP A 125 -0.70 36.22 -14.47
CA ASP A 125 -0.33 37.53 -13.92
C ASP A 125 0.44 38.35 -14.98
N LEU A 126 1.46 37.76 -15.61
CA LEU A 126 2.23 38.41 -16.68
C LEU A 126 1.37 38.78 -17.90
N LEU A 127 0.42 37.94 -18.29
CA LEU A 127 -0.50 38.24 -19.38
C LEU A 127 -1.44 39.39 -18.99
N GLY A 128 -1.93 39.40 -17.75
CA GLY A 128 -2.76 40.49 -17.23
C GLY A 128 -2.02 41.82 -17.22
N ASP A 129 -0.75 41.83 -16.82
CA ASP A 129 0.09 43.03 -16.81
C ASP A 129 0.42 43.49 -18.23
N ALA A 130 0.79 42.57 -19.13
CA ALA A 130 1.02 42.89 -20.54
C ALA A 130 -0.22 43.44 -21.23
N TRP A 131 -1.41 42.90 -20.90
CA TRP A 131 -2.67 43.38 -21.45
C TRP A 131 -3.02 44.79 -20.96
N LYS A 132 -2.82 45.07 -19.67
CA LYS A 132 -3.00 46.42 -19.10
C LYS A 132 -2.03 47.43 -19.71
N GLU A 133 -0.76 47.06 -19.87
CA GLU A 133 0.23 47.97 -20.47
C GLU A 133 -0.07 48.20 -21.96
N SER A 134 -0.50 47.16 -22.68
CA SER A 134 -0.92 47.30 -24.08
C SER A 134 -2.13 48.22 -24.22
N ASP A 135 -3.14 48.08 -23.36
CA ASP A 135 -4.33 48.94 -23.36
C ASP A 135 -3.98 50.39 -23.01
N ALA A 136 -3.16 50.58 -21.96
CA ALA A 136 -2.65 51.90 -21.59
C ALA A 136 -1.80 52.54 -22.70
N SER A 137 -0.97 51.75 -23.40
CA SER A 137 -0.17 52.22 -24.52
C SER A 137 -1.04 52.61 -25.71
N ALA A 138 -2.05 51.81 -26.05
CA ALA A 138 -3.00 52.12 -27.13
C ALA A 138 -3.79 53.41 -26.83
N LEU A 139 -4.24 53.59 -25.58
CA LEU A 139 -4.93 54.81 -25.16
C LEU A 139 -4.01 56.04 -25.20
N ARG A 140 -2.75 55.90 -24.77
CA ARG A 140 -1.73 56.96 -24.91
C ARG A 140 -1.52 57.33 -26.38
N GLU A 141 -1.43 56.34 -27.26
CA GLU A 141 -1.24 56.56 -28.69
C GLU A 141 -2.44 57.29 -29.31
N GLN A 142 -3.67 56.85 -29.00
CA GLN A 142 -4.89 57.52 -29.46
C GLN A 142 -4.92 58.99 -29.03
N LEU A 143 -4.61 59.27 -27.76
CA LEU A 143 -4.59 60.64 -27.24
C LEU A 143 -3.54 61.52 -27.94
N VAL A 144 -2.37 60.96 -28.26
CA VAL A 144 -1.34 61.65 -29.04
C VAL A 144 -1.82 61.95 -30.46
N GLN A 145 -2.47 60.98 -31.12
CA GLN A 145 -3.03 61.17 -32.47
C GLN A 145 -4.13 62.25 -32.47
N GLU A 146 -5.05 62.24 -31.49
CA GLU A 146 -6.08 63.26 -31.33
C GLU A 146 -5.47 64.66 -31.14
N LYS A 147 -4.43 64.79 -30.32
CA LYS A 147 -3.73 66.06 -30.11
C LYS A 147 -3.00 66.55 -31.34
N LEU A 148 -2.38 65.64 -32.10
CA LEU A 148 -1.76 65.99 -33.37
C LEU A 148 -2.80 66.50 -34.38
N GLN A 149 -3.95 65.83 -34.47
CA GLN A 149 -5.05 66.27 -35.34
C GLN A 149 -5.57 67.66 -34.93
N GLU A 150 -5.74 67.92 -33.63
CA GLU A 150 -6.13 69.23 -33.10
C GLU A 150 -5.14 70.33 -33.54
N VAL A 151 -3.83 70.05 -33.48
CA VAL A 151 -2.79 70.99 -33.93
C VAL A 151 -2.85 71.22 -35.44
N LEU A 152 -3.00 70.16 -36.25
CA LEU A 152 -3.11 70.29 -37.70
C LEU A 152 -4.30 71.17 -38.11
N ILE A 153 -5.48 70.94 -37.53
CA ILE A 153 -6.68 71.77 -37.77
C ILE A 153 -6.42 73.23 -37.37
N LYS A 154 -5.79 73.47 -36.22
CA LYS A 154 -5.45 74.82 -35.76
C LYS A 154 -4.45 75.51 -36.70
N CYS A 155 -3.46 74.79 -37.23
CA CYS A 155 -2.50 75.31 -38.20
C CYS A 155 -3.17 75.63 -39.55
N GLU A 156 -4.07 74.80 -40.04
CA GLU A 156 -4.86 75.07 -41.26
C GLU A 156 -5.74 76.33 -41.08
N GLY A 157 -6.41 76.48 -39.94
CA GLY A 157 -7.21 77.66 -39.62
C GLY A 157 -6.41 78.97 -39.41
N LEU A 158 -5.10 78.87 -39.16
CA LEU A 158 -4.19 80.03 -39.09
C LEU A 158 -3.68 80.45 -40.48
N GLY A 159 -3.52 79.50 -41.40
CA GLY A 159 -3.20 79.78 -42.81
C GLY A 159 -4.30 80.56 -43.53
N ASP A 160 -5.57 80.25 -43.21
CA ASP A 160 -6.74 80.89 -43.82
C ASP A 160 -7.06 82.29 -43.26
N ARG A 161 -6.58 82.62 -42.05
CA ARG A 161 -6.76 83.97 -41.45
C ARG A 161 -5.70 84.97 -41.88
N ASN A 162 -4.52 84.50 -42.31
CA ASN A 162 -3.44 85.36 -42.80
C ASN A 162 -3.54 85.68 -44.30
N SER A 163 -4.45 85.06 -45.05
CA SER A 163 -4.69 85.37 -46.47
C SER A 163 -5.66 86.56 -46.69
N GLY A 164 -6.27 87.10 -45.62
CA GLY A 164 -7.32 88.12 -45.72
C GLY A 164 -6.94 89.54 -45.28
N THR A 165 -5.68 89.82 -44.92
CA THR A 165 -5.27 91.17 -44.47
C THR A 165 -3.93 91.61 -45.08
N THR A 166 -3.93 91.92 -46.37
CA THR A 166 -3.04 92.95 -46.94
C THR A 166 -3.83 93.82 -47.91
N ASP A 167 -3.88 95.10 -47.57
CA ASP A 167 -4.45 96.23 -48.29
C ASP A 167 -4.14 96.28 -49.79
N ASP A 168 -5.10 96.79 -50.56
CA ASP A 168 -4.85 97.93 -51.46
C ASP A 168 -6.13 98.79 -51.52
N THR A 169 -6.18 99.79 -50.64
CA THR A 169 -7.04 100.97 -50.76
C THR A 169 -6.33 102.01 -51.64
N ALA A 170 -7.09 102.56 -52.61
CA ALA A 170 -6.70 103.60 -53.56
C ALA A 170 -6.60 105.00 -52.94
#